data_AF-A2EIN5-F1
#
_entry.id   AF-A2EIN5-F1
#
_cell.length_a   1.000
_cell.length_b   1.000
_cell.length_c   1.000
_cell.angle_alpha   90.00
_cell.angle_beta   90.00
_cell.angle_gamma   90.00
#
_symmetry.space_group_name_H-M   'P 1'
#
loop_
_entity.id
_entity.type
_entity.pdbx_description
1 polymer ?
#
loop_
_entity_poly.entity_id
_entity_poly.type
_entity_poly.pdbx_seq_one_letter_code
_entity_poly.pdbx_strand_id
1 'polypeptide(L)'
;MFYLLALAPIFARSEECPNFSSNCETCLGLGKDKSCGWCSDSNSCLVGTSDGPTNATCTIWTFKFDMKCHIESQEPLPMGARIGLAVFAALVALITAVFWICIFPHCSNQKKVDKTQTQEEDDE
;
A
#
# COMPACT_ATOMS: atom_id res chain seq x y z
N MET A 1 17.47 -32.51 39.60
CA MET A 1 18.14 -31.19 39.48
C MET A 1 19.34 -31.40 38.58
N PHE A 2 19.61 -30.48 37.64
CA PHE A 2 20.57 -30.55 36.52
C PHE A 2 19.95 -30.87 35.14
N TYR A 3 19.60 -29.75 34.45
CA TYR A 3 19.64 -29.46 33.02
C TYR A 3 18.74 -30.34 32.11
N LEU A 4 17.55 -29.90 31.68
CA LEU A 4 17.35 -28.72 30.81
C LEU A 4 18.30 -28.74 29.59
N LEU A 5 18.45 -29.91 28.96
CA LEU A 5 18.99 -30.02 27.62
C LEU A 5 17.91 -29.61 26.62
N ALA A 6 17.95 -28.31 26.31
CA ALA A 6 17.67 -27.70 25.02
C ALA A 6 17.06 -28.64 23.97
N LEU A 7 15.72 -28.68 23.93
CA LEU A 7 14.99 -28.86 22.68
C LEU A 7 15.20 -27.58 21.84
N ALA A 8 16.41 -27.38 21.33
CA ALA A 8 16.57 -26.55 20.16
C ALA A 8 15.87 -27.32 19.03
N PRO A 9 14.79 -26.80 18.43
CA PRO A 9 14.23 -27.44 17.26
C PRO A 9 15.34 -27.44 16.21
N ILE A 10 15.82 -28.65 15.89
CA ILE A 10 16.64 -28.94 14.72
C ILE A 10 15.72 -28.72 13.52
N PHE A 11 15.39 -27.47 13.23
CA PHE A 11 14.89 -27.06 11.93
C PHE A 11 16.14 -26.87 11.05
N ALA A 12 16.82 -27.98 10.78
CA ALA A 12 17.61 -28.12 9.56
C ALA A 12 16.61 -28.14 8.39
N ARG A 13 16.00 -26.98 8.13
CA ARG A 13 15.10 -26.73 7.01
C ARG A 13 15.97 -26.75 5.76
N SER A 14 15.59 -27.61 4.82
CA SER A 14 16.32 -27.97 3.59
C SER A 14 17.21 -26.88 2.99
N GLU A 15 18.30 -27.29 2.37
CA GLU A 15 19.18 -26.47 1.49
C GLU A 15 18.47 -25.93 0.24
N GLU A 16 17.15 -25.80 0.29
CA GLU A 16 16.34 -25.26 -0.78
C GLU A 16 15.97 -23.83 -0.41
N CYS A 17 16.09 -22.93 -1.38
CA CYS A 17 15.56 -21.58 -1.23
C CYS A 17 14.07 -21.66 -0.86
N PRO A 18 13.57 -20.76 0.01
CA PRO A 18 12.16 -20.73 0.35
C PRO A 18 11.35 -20.33 -0.89
N ASN A 19 10.98 -21.31 -1.70
CA ASN A 19 10.20 -21.15 -2.94
C ASN A 19 8.82 -20.51 -2.72
N PHE A 20 8.41 -20.32 -1.45
CA PHE A 20 7.13 -19.75 -1.04
C PHE A 20 7.20 -18.29 -0.59
N SER A 21 8.38 -17.66 -0.62
CA SER A 21 8.42 -16.22 -0.34
C SER A 21 7.85 -15.47 -1.54
N SER A 22 6.74 -14.77 -1.36
CA SER A 22 6.19 -13.84 -2.35
C SER A 22 6.89 -12.48 -2.33
N ASN A 23 7.81 -12.27 -1.38
CA ASN A 23 8.45 -11.00 -1.14
C ASN A 23 9.96 -11.13 -1.30
N CYS A 24 10.57 -10.19 -2.02
CA CYS A 24 12.01 -10.16 -2.18
C CYS A 24 12.75 -10.02 -0.84
N GLU A 25 12.27 -9.20 0.09
CA GLU A 25 12.93 -8.97 1.38
C GLU A 25 13.08 -10.26 2.19
N THR A 26 12.00 -11.02 2.28
CA THR A 26 12.00 -12.31 2.98
C THR A 26 12.85 -13.35 2.25
N CYS A 27 12.88 -13.29 0.92
CA CYS A 27 13.72 -14.14 0.09
C CYS A 27 15.21 -13.97 0.40
N LEU A 28 15.67 -12.71 0.32
CA LEU A 28 17.08 -12.35 0.49
C LEU A 28 17.51 -12.40 1.96
N GLY A 29 16.58 -12.14 2.89
CA GLY A 29 16.84 -12.26 4.32
C GLY A 29 17.11 -13.71 4.76
N LEU A 30 16.33 -14.67 4.23
CA LEU A 30 16.51 -16.10 4.52
C LEU A 30 17.59 -16.77 3.63
N GLY A 31 17.82 -16.21 2.44
CA GLY A 31 18.67 -16.77 1.40
C GLY A 31 20.15 -16.38 1.46
N LYS A 32 20.53 -15.48 2.37
CA LYS A 32 21.89 -14.91 2.43
C LYS A 32 23.00 -15.96 2.51
N ASP A 33 22.73 -17.07 3.19
CA ASP A 33 23.70 -18.14 3.41
C ASP A 33 23.52 -19.34 2.46
N LYS A 34 22.49 -19.31 1.59
CA LYS A 34 22.02 -20.49 0.83
C LYS A 34 22.13 -20.36 -0.70
N SER A 35 22.88 -19.39 -1.21
CA SER A 35 22.98 -19.14 -2.67
C SER A 35 21.59 -18.99 -3.31
N CYS A 36 20.77 -18.13 -2.72
CA CYS A 36 19.42 -17.82 -3.19
C CYS A 36 19.34 -16.39 -3.67
N GLY A 37 18.55 -16.15 -4.71
CA GLY A 37 18.21 -14.81 -5.17
C GLY A 37 16.74 -14.67 -5.51
N TRP A 38 16.32 -13.43 -5.66
CA TRP A 38 14.97 -13.05 -6.05
C TRP A 38 14.87 -12.87 -7.56
N CYS A 39 13.86 -13.48 -8.16
CA CYS A 39 13.46 -13.21 -9.52
C CYS A 39 12.16 -12.41 -9.56
N SER A 40 12.25 -11.20 -10.10
CA SER A 40 11.13 -10.27 -10.27
C SER A 40 10.11 -10.80 -11.29
N ASP A 41 10.58 -11.31 -12.43
CA ASP A 41 9.71 -11.82 -13.52
C ASP A 41 8.72 -12.91 -13.05
N SER A 42 9.17 -13.81 -12.17
CA SER A 42 8.36 -14.91 -11.66
C SER A 42 7.81 -14.69 -10.25
N ASN A 43 8.13 -13.55 -9.63
CA ASN A 43 7.83 -13.24 -8.23
C ASN A 43 8.16 -14.40 -7.28
N SER A 44 9.35 -15.01 -7.45
CA SER A 44 9.76 -16.17 -6.67
C SER A 44 11.25 -16.19 -6.33
N CYS A 45 11.58 -16.82 -5.21
CA CYS A 45 12.96 -17.16 -4.87
C CYS A 45 13.46 -18.32 -5.71
N LEU A 46 14.63 -18.16 -6.31
CA LEU A 46 15.28 -19.23 -7.05
C LEU A 46 16.70 -19.42 -6.52
N VAL A 47 17.22 -20.63 -6.68
CA VAL A 47 18.62 -20.94 -6.39
C VAL A 47 19.49 -20.33 -7.49
N GLY A 48 20.55 -19.64 -7.11
CA GLY A 48 21.44 -18.97 -8.05
C GLY A 48 22.66 -18.34 -7.40
N THR A 49 23.54 -17.79 -8.21
CA THR A 49 24.70 -17.02 -7.76
C THR A 49 24.48 -15.53 -8.01
N SER A 50 25.48 -14.71 -7.72
CA SER A 50 25.49 -13.30 -8.13
C SER A 50 25.35 -13.11 -9.64
N ASP A 51 25.69 -14.12 -10.43
CA ASP A 51 25.67 -14.06 -11.90
C ASP A 51 24.28 -14.39 -12.47
N GLY A 52 23.42 -15.06 -11.70
CA GLY A 52 22.08 -15.43 -12.14
C GLY A 52 21.52 -16.69 -11.47
N PRO A 53 20.26 -17.04 -11.79
CA PRO A 53 19.64 -18.30 -11.38
C PRO A 53 20.30 -19.52 -12.06
N THR A 54 20.42 -20.64 -11.33
CA THR A 54 21.06 -21.87 -11.84
C THR A 54 20.12 -22.73 -12.69
N ASN A 55 18.83 -22.78 -12.32
CA ASN A 55 17.83 -23.69 -12.92
C ASN A 55 16.68 -22.96 -13.63
N ALA A 56 16.83 -21.66 -13.90
CA ALA A 56 15.80 -20.85 -14.52
C ALA A 56 16.42 -19.71 -15.32
N THR A 57 15.60 -18.96 -16.04
CA THR A 57 16.01 -17.70 -16.66
C THR A 57 15.21 -16.58 -16.00
N CYS A 58 15.92 -15.52 -15.61
CA CYS A 58 15.32 -14.34 -15.01
C CYS A 58 15.99 -13.11 -15.63
N THR A 59 15.20 -12.24 -16.24
CA THR A 59 15.71 -10.99 -16.84
C THR A 59 16.08 -9.98 -15.74
N ILE A 60 15.32 -9.96 -14.64
CA ILE A 60 15.54 -9.08 -13.49
C ILE A 60 15.92 -9.94 -12.26
N TRP A 61 17.22 -10.24 -12.16
CA TRP A 61 17.79 -11.03 -11.06
C TRP A 61 18.38 -10.14 -9.96
N THR A 62 18.06 -10.45 -8.70
CA THR A 62 18.62 -9.76 -7.54
C THR A 62 19.14 -10.75 -6.50
N PHE A 63 20.46 -10.74 -6.24
CA PHE A 63 21.12 -11.64 -5.29
C PHE A 63 21.39 -10.99 -3.91
N LYS A 64 21.37 -9.66 -3.83
CA LYS A 64 21.62 -8.89 -2.61
C LYS A 64 20.49 -7.92 -2.36
N PHE A 65 20.29 -7.56 -1.09
CA PHE A 65 19.30 -6.53 -0.72
C PHE A 65 19.64 -5.24 -1.46
N ASP A 66 18.84 -4.92 -2.48
CA ASP A 66 18.98 -3.73 -3.32
C ASP A 66 17.65 -2.99 -3.32
N MET A 67 17.70 -1.68 -3.54
CA MET A 67 16.51 -0.81 -3.58
C MET A 67 15.50 -1.25 -4.64
N LYS A 68 15.94 -2.01 -5.66
CA LYS A 68 15.08 -2.59 -6.70
C LYS A 68 13.98 -3.48 -6.13
N CYS A 69 14.23 -4.16 -5.01
CA CYS A 69 13.25 -5.04 -4.39
C CYS A 69 12.07 -4.34 -3.73
N HIS A 70 12.19 -3.05 -3.41
CA HIS A 70 11.06 -2.28 -2.86
C HIS A 70 10.06 -1.80 -3.91
N ILE A 71 10.48 -1.71 -5.18
CA ILE A 71 9.66 -1.11 -6.23
C ILE A 71 8.53 -2.05 -6.66
N GLU A 72 8.76 -3.36 -6.54
CA GLU A 72 7.84 -4.39 -7.02
C GLU A 72 6.67 -4.67 -6.05
N SER A 73 6.87 -4.40 -4.76
CA SER A 73 5.77 -4.37 -3.77
C SER A 73 4.74 -3.28 -4.06
N GLN A 74 5.10 -2.29 -4.88
CA GLN A 74 4.18 -1.27 -5.35
C GLN A 74 3.81 -1.52 -6.80
N GLU A 75 3.55 -2.78 -7.20
CA GLU A 75 2.77 -3.00 -8.41
C GLU A 75 1.57 -2.05 -8.35
N PRO A 76 1.50 -1.07 -9.27
CA PRO A 76 0.32 -0.27 -9.46
C PRO A 76 -0.87 -1.21 -9.40
N LEU A 77 -1.81 -0.98 -8.46
CA LEU A 77 -3.17 -1.50 -8.60
C LEU A 77 -3.50 -1.52 -10.10
N PRO A 78 -3.89 -2.69 -10.67
CA PRO A 78 -3.99 -2.89 -12.10
C PRO A 78 -4.71 -1.68 -12.69
N MET A 79 -4.26 -1.13 -13.82
CA MET A 79 -4.65 0.23 -14.24
C MET A 79 -6.17 0.50 -14.15
N GLY A 80 -7.02 -0.53 -14.33
CA GLY A 80 -8.47 -0.46 -14.09
C GLY A 80 -8.90 -0.13 -12.65
N ALA A 81 -8.22 -0.65 -11.62
CA ALA A 81 -8.51 -0.37 -10.21
C ALA A 81 -8.17 1.08 -9.81
N ARG A 82 -7.20 1.73 -10.48
CA ARG A 82 -6.90 3.16 -10.27
C ARG A 82 -8.03 4.05 -10.75
N ILE A 83 -8.59 3.74 -11.92
CA ILE A 83 -9.73 4.47 -12.49
C ILE A 83 -10.96 4.27 -11.59
N GLY A 84 -11.20 3.04 -11.13
CA GLY A 84 -12.29 2.73 -10.21
C GLY A 84 -12.24 3.55 -8.92
N LEU A 85 -11.06 3.66 -8.30
CA LEU A 85 -10.89 4.46 -7.08
C LEU A 85 -11.14 5.95 -7.31
N ALA A 86 -10.64 6.50 -8.43
CA ALA A 86 -10.85 7.91 -8.77
C ALA A 86 -12.33 8.24 -9.00
N VAL A 87 -13.05 7.38 -9.73
CA VAL A 87 -14.50 7.54 -9.98
C VAL A 87 -15.30 7.41 -8.69
N PHE A 88 -14.95 6.44 -7.83
CA PHE A 88 -15.61 6.26 -6.54
C PHE A 88 -15.42 7.48 -5.62
N ALA A 89 -14.19 7.99 -5.52
CA ALA A 89 -13.90 9.18 -4.73
C ALA A 89 -14.66 10.42 -5.24
N ALA A 90 -14.74 10.60 -6.56
CA ALA A 90 -15.51 11.69 -7.18
C ALA A 90 -17.02 11.56 -6.88
N LEU A 91 -17.58 10.36 -6.96
CA LEU A 91 -18.99 10.10 -6.63
C LEU A 91 -19.30 10.42 -5.17
N VAL A 92 -18.46 9.97 -4.23
CA VAL A 92 -18.63 10.26 -2.80
C VAL A 92 -18.56 11.78 -2.53
N ALA A 93 -17.63 12.48 -3.17
CA ALA A 93 -17.52 13.94 -3.06
C ALA A 93 -18.76 14.66 -3.61
N LEU A 94 -19.33 14.21 -4.73
CA LEU A 94 -20.56 14.78 -5.28
C LEU A 94 -21.77 14.52 -4.38
N ILE A 95 -21.94 13.30 -3.90
CA ILE A 95 -23.06 12.93 -3.01
C ILE A 95 -23.01 13.75 -1.72
N THR A 96 -21.81 13.87 -1.13
CA THR A 96 -21.63 14.68 0.08
C THR A 96 -21.91 16.16 -0.19
N ALA A 97 -21.40 16.75 -1.28
CA ALA A 97 -21.70 18.13 -1.65
C ALA A 97 -23.20 18.38 -1.83
N VAL A 98 -23.90 17.48 -2.53
CA VAL A 98 -25.36 17.55 -2.71
C VAL A 98 -26.08 17.45 -1.37
N PHE A 99 -25.68 16.53 -0.50
CA PHE A 99 -26.24 16.39 0.84
C PHE A 99 -26.12 17.68 1.64
N TRP A 100 -24.93 18.32 1.63
CA TRP A 100 -24.72 19.61 2.30
C TRP A 100 -25.57 20.73 1.68
N ILE A 101 -25.66 20.81 0.35
CA ILE A 101 -26.42 21.86 -0.34
C ILE A 101 -27.93 21.67 -0.20
N CYS A 102 -28.43 20.43 -0.17
CA CYS A 102 -29.86 20.11 -0.17
C CYS A 102 -30.46 19.98 1.23
N ILE A 103 -29.67 19.63 2.25
CA ILE A 103 -30.16 19.49 3.64
C ILE A 103 -29.92 20.75 4.48
N PHE A 104 -28.86 21.50 4.23
CA PHE A 104 -28.65 22.81 4.87
C PHE A 104 -29.25 24.06 4.18
N PRO A 105 -29.95 24.03 3.02
CA PRO A 105 -30.47 25.24 2.40
C PRO A 105 -31.66 25.81 3.20
N HIS A 106 -32.15 25.09 4.21
CA HIS A 106 -33.25 25.57 5.05
C HIS A 106 -32.85 26.76 5.96
N CYS A 107 -31.55 27.05 6.16
CA CYS A 107 -31.12 28.15 7.05
C CYS A 107 -30.65 29.44 6.35
N SER A 108 -30.54 29.49 5.01
CA SER A 108 -29.91 30.64 4.33
C SER A 108 -30.88 31.71 3.78
N ASN A 109 -32.20 31.50 3.83
CA ASN A 109 -33.20 32.43 3.29
C ASN A 109 -33.87 33.35 4.35
N GLN A 110 -33.11 33.88 5.31
CA GLN A 110 -33.63 34.84 6.30
C GLN A 110 -32.69 36.05 6.52
N LYS A 111 -32.31 36.76 5.44
CA LYS A 111 -31.67 38.08 5.55
C LYS A 111 -32.15 39.05 4.47
N LYS A 112 -33.45 39.39 4.47
CA LYS A 112 -33.98 40.58 3.76
C LYS A 112 -35.21 41.19 4.46
N VAL A 113 -35.12 41.47 5.77
CA VAL A 113 -36.01 42.37 6.52
C VAL A 113 -35.12 42.83 7.69
N ASP A 114 -34.60 44.06 7.79
CA ASP A 114 -35.27 45.35 7.81
C ASP A 114 -34.34 46.45 7.29
N LYS A 115 -34.85 47.27 6.38
CA LYS A 115 -34.32 48.60 6.03
C LYS A 115 -35.51 49.56 6.01
N THR A 116 -36.29 49.62 7.07
CA THR A 116 -37.37 50.60 7.19
C THR A 116 -37.58 50.94 8.66
N GLN A 117 -37.59 52.25 8.95
CA GLN A 117 -37.85 52.91 10.24
C GLN A 117 -36.70 52.78 11.26
N THR A 118 -36.08 53.86 11.72
CA THR A 118 -36.74 55.03 12.31
C THR A 118 -36.28 56.35 11.71
N GLN A 119 -37.28 57.11 11.29
CA GLN A 119 -37.31 58.50 10.88
C GLN A 119 -37.92 59.29 12.04
N GLU A 120 -37.37 60.49 12.28
CA GLU A 120 -37.98 61.66 12.97
C GLU A 120 -38.33 61.63 14.47
N GLU A 121 -38.38 62.88 14.97
CA GLU A 121 -38.61 63.40 16.34
C GLU A 121 -37.36 63.30 17.25
N ASP A 122 -36.80 64.39 17.77
CA ASP A 122 -37.49 65.52 18.41
C ASP A 122 -36.98 66.91 18.03
N ASP A 123 -37.96 67.81 17.91
CA ASP A 123 -37.89 69.26 17.73
C ASP A 123 -37.21 70.01 18.89
N GLU A 124 -36.62 71.14 18.51
CA GLU A 124 -36.04 72.22 19.34
C GLU A 124 -37.11 73.26 19.77
#